data_AF-A0A3B0U3B3-F1
#
_entry.id   AF-A0A3B0U3B3-F1
#
_cell.length_a   1.000
_cell.length_b   1.000
_cell.length_c   1.000
_cell.angle_alpha   90.00
_cell.angle_beta   90.00
_cell.angle_gamma   90.00
#
_symmetry.space_group_name_H-M   'P 1'
#
loop_
_entity.id
_entity.type
_entity.pdbx_description
1 polymer ?
#
loop_
_entity_poly.entity_id
_entity_poly.type
_entity_poly.pdbx_seq_one_letter_code
_entity_poly.pdbx_strand_id
1 'polypeptide(L)'
;MNAEKKIHKTDFLVIGSGIAGLSFALKIATHFKDASITIVTKSEKNECNTKYAQGGIATVWNKTVDSFEQHIKDTLVAGDGLC
;
A
#
# COMPACT_ATOMS: atom_id res chain seq x y z
N MET A 1 32.20 0.42 21.23
CA MET A 1 31.17 -0.60 21.50
C MET A 1 30.70 -1.12 20.16
N ASN A 2 31.09 -2.34 19.79
CA ASN A 2 30.59 -2.96 18.57
C ASN A 2 29.13 -3.33 18.83
N ALA A 3 28.21 -2.58 18.24
CA ALA A 3 26.81 -3.02 18.22
C ALA A 3 26.78 -4.33 17.42
N GLU A 4 26.56 -5.44 18.11
CA GLU A 4 26.28 -6.71 17.45
C GLU A 4 25.09 -6.50 16.51
N LYS A 5 25.29 -6.70 15.22
CA LYS A 5 24.22 -6.57 14.22
C LYS A 5 23.18 -7.64 14.49
N LYS A 6 22.04 -7.26 15.05
CA LYS A 6 20.89 -8.14 15.25
C LYS A 6 20.21 -8.39 13.89
N ILE A 7 20.27 -9.63 13.42
CA ILE A 7 19.65 -10.05 12.15
C ILE A 7 18.26 -10.61 12.45
N HIS A 8 17.24 -10.06 11.78
CA HIS A 8 15.88 -10.58 11.80
C HIS A 8 15.62 -11.35 10.50
N LYS A 9 15.08 -12.57 10.61
CA LYS A 9 14.63 -13.37 9.46
C LYS A 9 13.12 -13.29 9.35
N THR A 10 12.62 -13.13 8.13
CA THR A 10 11.18 -13.07 7.81
C THR A 10 11.01 -13.53 6.36
N ASP A 11 9.84 -14.10 6.04
CA ASP A 11 9.53 -14.48 4.65
C ASP A 11 9.16 -13.25 3.82
N PHE A 12 8.44 -12.30 4.43
CA PHE A 12 8.09 -11.02 3.82
C PHE A 12 8.47 -9.84 4.71
N LEU A 13 9.29 -8.92 4.19
CA LEU A 13 9.61 -7.65 4.83
C LEU A 13 8.83 -6.51 4.14
N VAL A 14 8.00 -5.81 4.92
CA VAL A 14 7.24 -4.63 4.47
C VAL A 14 7.81 -3.39 5.15
N ILE A 15 8.26 -2.42 4.35
CA ILE A 15 8.78 -1.14 4.85
C ILE A 15 7.71 -0.06 4.64
N GLY A 16 7.07 0.35 5.74
CA GLY A 16 6.00 1.34 5.80
C GLY A 16 4.68 0.75 6.26
N SER A 17 4.06 1.38 7.25
CA SER A 17 2.75 1.00 7.81
C SER A 17 1.57 1.82 7.25
N GLY A 18 1.73 2.42 6.07
CA GLY A 18 0.62 3.08 5.35
C GLY A 18 -0.32 2.08 4.66
N ILE A 19 -1.35 2.59 3.97
CA ILE A 19 -2.37 1.73 3.33
C ILE A 19 -1.76 0.69 2.38
N ALA A 20 -0.77 1.06 1.56
CA ALA A 20 -0.14 0.14 0.63
C ALA A 20 0.54 -1.05 1.34
N GLY A 21 1.36 -0.77 2.36
CA GLY A 21 2.08 -1.80 3.12
C GLY A 21 1.14 -2.71 3.91
N LEU A 22 0.15 -2.13 4.60
CA LEU A 22 -0.83 -2.91 5.37
C LEU A 22 -1.77 -3.73 4.47
N SER A 23 -2.24 -3.16 3.35
CA SER A 23 -3.05 -3.90 2.37
C SER A 23 -2.28 -5.06 1.74
N PHE A 24 -0.99 -4.86 1.43
CA PHE A 24 -0.13 -5.94 0.98
C PHE A 24 0.02 -7.02 2.06
N ALA A 25 0.42 -6.64 3.28
CA ALA A 25 0.61 -7.56 4.40
C ALA A 25 -0.64 -8.41 4.69
N LEU A 26 -1.82 -7.80 4.64
CA LEU A 26 -3.08 -8.52 4.81
C LEU A 26 -3.30 -9.57 3.70
N LYS A 27 -3.10 -9.19 2.43
CA LYS A 27 -3.26 -10.12 1.30
C LYS A 27 -2.30 -11.31 1.40
N ILE A 28 -1.03 -11.07 1.68
CA ILE A 28 -0.07 -12.17 1.81
C ILE A 28 -0.34 -13.05 3.03
N ALA A 29 -0.79 -12.50 4.16
CA ALA A 29 -1.22 -13.29 5.32
C ALA A 29 -2.43 -14.19 5.01
N THR A 30 -3.29 -13.78 4.05
CA THR A 30 -4.38 -14.63 3.58
C THR A 30 -3.93 -15.75 2.66
N HIS A 31 -2.91 -15.51 1.81
CA HIS A 31 -2.40 -16.49 0.85
C HIS A 31 -1.37 -17.46 1.45
N PHE A 32 -0.53 -17.00 2.37
CA PHE A 32 0.57 -17.78 2.97
C PHE A 32 0.38 -17.85 4.49
N LYS A 33 -0.41 -18.84 4.93
CA LYS A 33 -0.83 -18.97 6.34
C LYS A 33 0.33 -19.21 7.31
N ASP A 34 1.39 -19.85 6.84
CA ASP A 34 2.55 -20.21 7.66
C ASP A 34 3.74 -19.24 7.48
N ALA A 35 3.58 -18.19 6.64
CA ALA A 35 4.64 -17.25 6.38
C ALA A 35 4.73 -16.15 7.47
N SER A 36 5.97 -15.83 7.84
CA SER A 36 6.32 -14.73 8.73
C SER A 36 6.36 -13.41 7.97
N ILE A 37 5.60 -12.42 8.46
CA ILE A 37 5.50 -11.09 7.86
C ILE A 37 5.97 -10.05 8.86
N THR A 38 7.05 -9.35 8.55
CA THR A 38 7.59 -8.26 9.38
C THR A 38 7.26 -6.93 8.73
N ILE A 39 6.57 -6.06 9.46
CA ILE A 39 6.27 -4.68 9.03
C ILE A 39 7.13 -3.73 9.86
N VAL A 40 7.94 -2.92 9.18
CA VAL A 40 8.79 -1.91 9.79
C VAL A 40 8.26 -0.53 9.42
N THR A 41 8.12 0.35 10.40
CA THR A 41 7.75 1.75 10.17
C THR A 41 8.66 2.66 10.98
N LYS A 42 8.88 3.88 10.49
CA LYS A 42 9.81 4.84 11.08
C LYS A 42 9.29 5.52 12.35
N SER A 43 7.99 5.41 12.62
CA SER A 43 7.28 6.14 13.68
C SER A 43 6.22 5.23 14.31
N GLU A 44 5.29 5.80 15.05
CA GLU A 44 4.10 5.12 15.54
C GLU A 44 3.35 4.40 14.42
N LYS A 45 2.77 3.24 14.74
CA LYS A 45 2.15 2.33 13.76
C LYS A 45 1.11 3.00 12.85
N ASN A 46 0.36 3.97 13.36
CA ASN A 46 -0.70 4.68 12.66
C ASN A 46 -0.24 6.01 12.06
N GLU A 47 1.02 6.40 12.26
CA GLU A 47 1.53 7.69 11.83
C GLU A 47 2.09 7.59 10.40
N CYS A 48 1.25 7.96 9.43
CA CYS A 48 1.53 7.91 8.00
C CYS A 48 0.62 8.86 7.22
N ASN A 49 1.01 9.23 5.99
CA ASN A 49 0.20 10.15 5.16
C ASN A 49 -1.20 9.62 4.85
N THR A 50 -1.39 8.30 4.81
CA THR A 50 -2.71 7.67 4.66
C THR A 50 -3.69 8.17 5.72
N LYS A 51 -3.27 8.32 6.99
CA LYS A 51 -4.12 8.78 8.10
C LYS A 51 -4.71 10.16 7.86
N TYR A 52 -4.03 11.00 7.08
CA TYR A 52 -4.38 12.39 6.84
C TYR A 52 -5.09 12.62 5.49
N ALA A 53 -5.35 11.57 4.71
CA ALA A 53 -6.10 11.69 3.46
C ALA A 53 -7.56 12.11 3.74
N GLN A 54 -8.07 13.10 2.99
CA GLN A 54 -9.39 13.71 3.23
C GLN A 54 -10.40 13.45 2.12
N GLY A 55 -9.97 13.50 0.85
CA GLY A 55 -10.88 13.46 -0.30
C GLY A 55 -11.60 12.12 -0.45
N GLY A 56 -10.87 11.10 -0.89
CA GLY A 56 -11.43 9.76 -1.12
C GLY A 56 -10.57 8.94 -2.08
N ILE A 57 -11.06 7.75 -2.42
CA ILE A 57 -10.45 6.86 -3.43
C ILE A 57 -11.35 6.90 -4.66
N ALA A 58 -10.82 7.34 -5.80
CA ALA A 58 -11.54 7.31 -7.06
C ALA A 58 -11.76 5.86 -7.52
N THR A 59 -12.97 5.53 -7.98
CA THR A 59 -13.33 4.21 -8.49
C THR A 59 -14.52 4.31 -9.43
N VAL A 60 -14.64 3.36 -10.37
CA VAL A 60 -15.80 3.22 -11.24
C VAL A 60 -16.89 2.46 -10.49
N TRP A 61 -17.75 3.20 -9.81
CA TRP A 61 -18.84 2.62 -9.00
C TRP A 61 -20.13 2.44 -9.80
N ASN A 62 -20.59 3.50 -10.48
CA ASN A 62 -21.82 3.46 -11.27
C ASN A 62 -21.53 3.23 -12.76
N LYS A 63 -21.58 1.97 -13.17
CA LYS A 63 -21.29 1.55 -14.55
C LYS A 63 -22.29 2.03 -15.61
N THR A 64 -23.40 2.66 -15.22
CA THR A 64 -24.36 3.22 -16.18
C THR A 64 -23.98 4.64 -16.63
N VAL A 65 -23.15 5.33 -15.85
CA VAL A 65 -22.72 6.72 -16.11
C VAL A 65 -21.19 6.90 -16.09
N ASP A 66 -20.44 5.85 -15.73
CA ASP A 66 -18.99 5.82 -15.66
C ASP A 66 -18.45 4.48 -16.20
N SER A 67 -17.21 4.45 -16.64
CA SER A 67 -16.56 3.27 -17.20
C SER A 67 -15.06 3.25 -16.91
N PHE A 68 -14.46 2.06 -16.95
CA PHE A 68 -13.01 1.93 -16.76
C PHE A 68 -12.24 2.64 -17.87
N GLU A 69 -12.76 2.60 -19.09
CA GLU A 69 -12.18 3.28 -20.25
C GLU A 69 -12.12 4.80 -20.04
N GLN A 70 -13.19 5.40 -19.49
CA GLN A 70 -13.21 6.82 -19.13
C GLN A 70 -12.18 7.12 -18.03
N HIS A 71 -12.19 6.35 -16.93
CA HIS A 71 -11.25 6.56 -15.82
C HIS A 71 -9.78 6.43 -16.26
N ILE A 72 -9.46 5.44 -17.10
CA ILE A 72 -8.12 5.26 -17.67
C ILE A 72 -7.74 6.47 -18.51
N LYS A 73 -8.63 6.93 -19.39
CA LYS A 73 -8.39 8.09 -20.24
C LYS A 73 -8.11 9.34 -19.40
N ASP A 74 -8.92 9.59 -18.37
CA ASP A 74 -8.74 10.74 -17.48
C ASP A 74 -7.38 10.68 -16.76
N THR A 75 -6.98 9.49 -16.33
CA THR A 75 -5.66 9.27 -15.70
C THR A 75 -4.52 9.59 -16.67
N LEU A 76 -4.57 9.09 -17.91
CA LEU A 76 -3.54 9.32 -18.92
C LEU A 76 -3.44 10.80 -19.34
N VAL A 77 -4.58 11.48 -19.45
CA VAL A 77 -4.64 12.93 -19.76
C VAL A 77 -4.05 13.73 -18.59
N ALA A 78 -4.45 13.44 -17.35
CA ALA A 78 -3.92 14.13 -16.18
C ALA A 78 -2.43 13.85 -15.93
N GLY A 79 -1.95 12.68 -16.32
CA GLY A 79 -0.54 12.28 -16.27
C GLY A 79 0.30 12.76 -17.45
N ASP A 80 -0.25 13.58 -18.35
CA ASP A 80 0.46 14.14 -19.51
C ASP A 80 1.12 13.08 -20.42
N GLY A 81 0.50 11.89 -20.51
CA GLY A 81 1.03 10.76 -21.27
C GLY A 81 2.28 10.10 -20.68
N LEU A 82 2.66 10.40 -19.43
CA LEU A 82 3.83 9.86 -18.74
C LEU A 82 3.51 8.77 -17.70
N CYS A 83 2.28 8.25 -17.72
CA CYS A 83 1.83 7.17 -16.83
C CYS A 83 2.51 5.83 -17.11
#